data_AF-A0A9D7VNP7-F1
#
_entry.id   AF-A0A9D7VNP7-F1
#
_cell.length_a   1.000
_cell.length_b   1.000
_cell.length_c   1.000
_cell.angle_alpha   90.00
_cell.angle_beta   90.00
_cell.angle_gamma   90.00
#
_symmetry.space_group_name_H-M   'P 1'
#
loop_
_entity.id
_entity.type
_entity.pdbx_description
1 polymer ?
#
loop_
_entity_poly.entity_id
_entity_poly.type
_entity_poly.pdbx_seq_one_letter_code
_entity_poly.pdbx_strand_id
1 'polypeptide(L)'
;MRSGGVLISDWAEQSTVANYERGEAEPSASALSAYSQLGISLNWLLTGEGEMFADPSKATAGPKPRGIDPAVFRQVGRLVMRVHKEEWIKLPTDAVLDEQADAYNALLARAEDPSDTDELMALLAWLEARLKKRLRAAAEEPGTGKRQA
;
A
#
# COMPACT_ATOMS: atom_id res chain seq x y z
N MET A 1 47.21 -7.31 -5.95
CA MET A 1 46.51 -8.62 -6.06
C MET A 1 46.12 -9.09 -4.68
N ARG A 2 44.82 -9.09 -4.37
CA ARG A 2 44.12 -9.97 -3.42
C ARG A 2 42.65 -9.52 -3.45
N SER A 3 41.89 -10.12 -4.36
CA SER A 3 40.43 -10.11 -4.33
C SER A 3 40.01 -11.53 -4.66
N GLY A 4 39.17 -12.13 -3.82
CA GLY A 4 38.70 -13.49 -3.98
C GLY A 4 38.29 -14.08 -2.65
N GLY A 5 36.97 -14.22 -2.42
CA GLY A 5 36.46 -14.91 -1.25
C GLY A 5 35.05 -14.56 -0.81
N VAL A 6 34.14 -14.20 -1.72
CA VAL A 6 32.68 -14.27 -1.50
C VAL A 6 32.11 -14.76 -2.83
N LEU A 7 30.92 -15.38 -2.87
CA LEU A 7 30.18 -15.84 -4.08
C LEU A 7 30.21 -17.34 -4.44
N ILE A 8 30.34 -18.26 -3.47
CA ILE A 8 29.96 -19.68 -3.71
C ILE A 8 28.97 -20.20 -2.63
N SER A 9 28.98 -19.64 -1.42
CA SER A 9 28.09 -20.06 -0.32
C SER A 9 26.60 -19.67 -0.53
N ASP A 10 26.32 -18.47 -1.03
CA ASP A 10 24.95 -17.95 -1.17
C ASP A 10 24.08 -18.76 -2.17
N TRP A 11 24.70 -19.38 -3.17
CA TRP A 11 23.98 -20.13 -4.20
C TRP A 11 23.55 -21.53 -3.71
N ALA A 12 24.28 -22.11 -2.76
CA ALA A 12 23.94 -23.41 -2.18
C ALA A 12 22.77 -23.31 -1.19
N GLU A 13 22.69 -22.23 -0.41
CA GLU A 13 21.60 -22.00 0.57
C GLU A 13 20.24 -21.79 -0.11
N GLN A 14 20.18 -21.02 -1.20
CA GLN A 14 18.94 -20.83 -1.97
C GLN A 14 18.43 -22.15 -2.58
N SER A 15 19.33 -22.99 -3.08
CA SER A 15 18.95 -24.28 -3.65
C SER A 15 18.36 -25.24 -2.62
N THR A 16 18.84 -25.19 -1.37
CA THR A 16 18.43 -26.11 -0.30
C THR A 16 17.01 -25.81 0.18
N VAL A 17 16.70 -24.53 0.40
CA VAL A 17 15.34 -24.10 0.78
C VAL A 17 14.34 -24.39 -0.35
N ALA A 18 14.71 -24.11 -1.60
CA ALA A 18 13.85 -24.36 -2.74
C ALA A 18 13.55 -25.87 -2.93
N ASN A 19 14.47 -26.76 -2.55
CA ASN A 19 14.23 -28.20 -2.57
C ASN A 19 13.22 -28.63 -1.48
N TYR A 20 13.23 -27.99 -0.31
CA TYR A 20 12.23 -28.22 0.73
C TYR A 20 10.84 -27.76 0.28
N GLU A 21 10.74 -26.59 -0.34
CA GLU A 21 9.47 -26.04 -0.84
C GLU A 21 8.84 -26.89 -1.95
N ARG A 22 9.66 -27.59 -2.75
CA ARG A 22 9.19 -28.52 -3.80
C ARG A 22 8.96 -29.95 -3.30
N GLY A 23 9.23 -30.23 -2.02
CA GLY A 23 9.12 -31.58 -1.44
C GLY A 23 10.20 -32.55 -1.95
N GLU A 24 11.29 -32.03 -2.52
CA GLU A 24 12.42 -32.83 -3.03
C GLU A 24 13.38 -33.25 -1.92
N ALA A 25 13.28 -32.61 -0.74
CA ALA A 25 14.02 -32.97 0.47
C ALA A 25 13.19 -32.65 1.74
N GLU A 26 13.43 -33.38 2.83
CA GLU A 26 12.86 -33.06 4.14
C GLU A 26 13.82 -32.14 4.93
N PRO A 27 13.31 -31.09 5.59
CA PRO A 27 14.14 -30.20 6.40
C PRO A 27 14.68 -30.93 7.63
N SER A 28 15.97 -30.78 7.89
CA SER A 28 16.59 -31.32 9.11
C SER A 28 16.08 -30.63 10.38
N ALA A 29 16.26 -31.29 11.53
CA ALA A 29 15.95 -30.68 12.83
C ALA A 29 16.70 -29.36 13.08
N SER A 30 17.92 -29.21 12.53
CA SER A 30 18.67 -27.96 12.62
C SER A 30 18.05 -26.84 11.77
N ALA A 31 17.53 -27.15 10.58
CA ALA A 31 16.81 -26.20 9.74
C ALA A 31 15.50 -25.74 10.42
N LEU A 32 14.72 -26.68 10.97
CA LEU A 32 13.52 -26.35 11.75
C LEU A 32 13.83 -25.48 12.98
N SER A 33 14.94 -25.78 13.67
CA SER A 33 15.38 -24.96 14.81
C SER A 33 15.74 -23.53 14.40
N ALA A 34 16.33 -23.33 13.22
CA ALA A 34 16.64 -22.00 12.69
C ALA A 34 15.35 -21.19 12.44
N TYR A 35 14.31 -21.79 11.85
CA TYR A 35 13.02 -21.12 11.67
C TYR A 35 12.38 -20.73 13.01
N SER A 36 12.45 -21.61 14.01
CA SER A 36 11.94 -21.32 15.35
C SER A 36 12.69 -20.16 16.03
N GLN A 37 14.02 -20.06 15.85
CA GLN A 37 14.82 -18.93 16.35
C GLN A 37 14.45 -17.60 15.68
N LEU A 38 13.97 -17.62 14.44
CA LEU A 38 13.40 -16.46 13.75
C LEU A 38 11.98 -16.09 14.25
N GLY A 39 11.42 -16.87 15.18
CA GLY A 39 10.09 -16.66 15.75
C GLY A 39 8.95 -17.30 14.97
N ILE A 40 9.26 -18.09 13.93
CA ILE A 40 8.25 -18.79 13.12
C ILE A 40 7.72 -19.99 13.91
N SER A 41 6.41 -20.13 13.95
CA SER A 41 5.70 -21.25 14.58
C SER A 41 5.91 -22.52 13.76
N LEU A 42 6.50 -23.55 14.37
CA LEU A 42 6.67 -24.86 13.71
C LEU A 42 5.33 -25.57 13.47
N ASN A 43 4.31 -25.30 14.29
CA ASN A 43 2.96 -25.82 14.05
C ASN A 43 2.42 -25.29 12.73
N TRP A 44 2.45 -23.96 12.56
CA TRP A 44 2.01 -23.33 11.32
C TRP A 44 2.86 -23.77 10.12
N LEU A 45 4.18 -23.87 10.28
CA LEU A 45 5.08 -24.26 9.19
C LEU A 45 4.79 -25.68 8.67
N LEU A 46 4.41 -26.61 9.55
CA LEU A 46 4.19 -28.01 9.21
C LEU A 46 2.75 -28.32 8.77
N THR A 47 1.75 -27.62 9.33
CA THR A 47 0.33 -27.94 9.09
C THR A 47 -0.43 -26.84 8.37
N GLY A 48 0.10 -25.63 8.31
CA GLY A 48 -0.61 -24.42 7.86
C GLY A 48 -1.61 -23.87 8.87
N GLU A 49 -1.72 -24.48 10.06
CA GLU A 49 -2.72 -24.11 11.07
C GLU A 49 -2.13 -23.20 12.16
N GLY A 50 -2.95 -22.23 12.61
CA GLY A 50 -2.58 -21.27 13.65
C GLY A 50 -1.81 -20.06 13.12
N GLU A 51 -1.14 -19.34 14.02
CA GLU A 51 -0.40 -18.13 13.66
C GLU A 51 1.01 -18.46 13.13
N MET A 52 1.43 -17.75 12.08
CA MET A 52 2.75 -17.91 11.45
C MET A 52 3.90 -17.61 12.40
N PHE A 53 3.74 -16.59 13.26
CA PHE A 53 4.74 -16.22 14.27
C PHE A 53 4.25 -16.58 15.66
N ALA A 54 5.10 -17.26 16.43
CA ALA A 54 4.79 -17.60 17.83
C ALA A 54 4.76 -16.36 18.75
N ASP A 55 5.45 -15.30 18.35
CA ASP A 55 5.44 -14.00 18.99
C ASP A 55 4.85 -12.95 18.02
N PRO A 56 3.70 -12.33 18.32
CA PRO A 56 3.07 -11.35 17.45
C PRO A 56 3.91 -10.08 17.24
N SER A 57 4.92 -9.82 18.08
CA SER A 57 5.87 -8.73 17.88
C SER A 57 6.90 -9.01 16.77
N LYS A 58 7.07 -10.28 16.39
CA LYS A 58 7.93 -10.73 15.28
C LYS A 58 7.21 -10.70 13.93
N ALA A 59 5.88 -10.72 13.95
CA ALA A 59 5.12 -10.34 12.76
C ALA A 59 5.47 -8.88 12.46
N THR A 60 6.03 -8.61 11.27
CA THR A 60 6.05 -7.24 10.77
C THR A 60 4.60 -6.79 10.79
N ALA A 61 4.30 -5.75 11.58
CA ALA A 61 2.98 -5.16 11.58
C ALA A 61 2.72 -4.71 10.15
N GLY A 62 1.97 -5.52 9.39
CA GLY A 62 1.37 -5.07 8.15
C GLY A 62 0.68 -3.74 8.44
N PRO A 63 0.56 -2.84 7.44
CA PRO A 63 -0.03 -1.53 7.67
C PRO A 63 -1.35 -1.72 8.41
N LYS A 64 -1.38 -1.32 9.69
CA LYS A 64 -2.61 -1.37 10.48
C LYS A 64 -3.67 -0.64 9.67
N PRO A 65 -4.90 -1.16 9.53
CA PRO A 65 -5.97 -0.40 8.89
C PRO A 65 -6.07 0.95 9.59
N ARG A 66 -5.59 2.01 8.93
CA ARG A 66 -5.64 3.35 9.48
C ARG A 66 -7.04 3.86 9.20
N GLY A 67 -7.74 4.26 10.27
CA GLY A 67 -9.01 4.94 10.12
C GLY A 67 -8.86 6.22 9.31
N ILE A 68 -9.92 6.63 8.62
CA ILE A 68 -9.96 7.89 7.90
C ILE A 68 -9.86 9.03 8.92
N ASP A 69 -8.93 9.97 8.74
CA ASP A 69 -8.95 11.23 9.48
C ASP A 69 -10.17 12.05 9.01
N PRO A 70 -11.19 12.25 9.87
CA PRO A 70 -12.43 12.88 9.46
C PRO A 70 -12.27 14.38 9.20
N ALA A 71 -11.25 15.04 9.77
CA ALA A 71 -10.99 16.46 9.53
C ALA A 71 -10.41 16.67 8.13
N VAL A 72 -9.39 15.88 7.77
CA VAL A 72 -8.78 15.91 6.43
C VAL A 72 -9.82 15.53 5.37
N PHE A 73 -10.55 14.43 5.58
CA PHE A 73 -11.54 13.95 4.62
C PHE A 73 -12.63 15.00 4.34
N ARG A 74 -13.11 15.70 5.37
CA ARG A 74 -14.08 16.82 5.19
C ARG A 74 -13.49 17.99 4.42
N GLN A 75 -12.21 18.32 4.63
CA GLN A 75 -11.56 19.40 3.88
C GLN A 75 -11.39 19.04 2.41
N VAL A 76 -11.03 17.79 2.11
CA VAL A 76 -11.00 17.28 0.74
C VAL A 76 -12.37 17.40 0.07
N GLY A 77 -13.46 16.99 0.75
CA GLY A 77 -14.81 17.12 0.20
C GLY A 77 -15.22 18.58 -0.09
N ARG A 78 -14.90 19.50 0.82
CA ARG A 78 -15.13 20.95 0.60
C ARG A 78 -14.33 21.46 -0.60
N LEU A 79 -13.09 21.01 -0.75
CA LEU A 79 -12.22 21.39 -1.85
C LEU A 79 -12.78 20.90 -3.19
N VAL A 80 -13.15 19.62 -3.28
CA VAL A 80 -13.76 19.03 -4.49
C VAL A 80 -15.00 19.83 -4.89
N MET A 81 -15.94 20.04 -3.96
CA MET A 81 -17.16 20.80 -4.23
C MET A 81 -16.89 22.24 -4.68
N ARG A 82 -15.91 22.91 -4.07
CA ARG A 82 -15.52 24.27 -4.43
C ARG A 82 -14.93 24.34 -5.84
N VAL A 83 -13.97 23.47 -6.16
CA VAL A 83 -13.31 23.45 -7.48
C VAL A 83 -14.31 23.14 -8.59
N HIS A 84 -15.19 22.16 -8.38
CA HIS A 84 -16.25 21.85 -9.37
C HIS A 84 -17.20 23.02 -9.60
N LYS A 85 -17.59 23.73 -8.53
CA LYS A 85 -18.42 24.94 -8.63
C LYS A 85 -17.69 26.06 -9.37
N GLU A 86 -16.40 26.28 -9.11
CA GLU A 86 -15.56 27.28 -9.79
C GLU A 86 -15.44 26.99 -11.30
N GLU A 87 -15.34 25.72 -11.68
CA GLU A 87 -15.28 25.27 -13.08
C GLU A 87 -16.68 25.05 -13.70
N TRP A 88 -17.76 25.44 -13.00
CA TRP A 88 -19.16 25.31 -13.44
C TRP A 88 -19.62 23.89 -13.80
N ILE A 89 -18.95 22.86 -13.25
CA ILE A 89 -19.28 21.44 -13.46
C ILE A 89 -20.16 20.95 -12.31
N LYS A 90 -21.38 20.49 -12.60
CA LYS A 90 -22.26 19.85 -11.62
C LYS A 90 -22.10 18.34 -11.69
N LEU A 91 -21.62 17.75 -10.61
CA LEU A 91 -21.58 16.30 -10.44
C LEU A 91 -22.84 15.80 -9.71
N PRO A 92 -23.37 14.61 -10.06
CA PRO A 92 -24.32 13.91 -9.20
C PRO A 92 -23.65 13.52 -7.88
N THR A 93 -24.45 13.33 -6.82
CA THR A 93 -23.94 13.09 -5.45
C THR A 93 -22.95 11.93 -5.36
N ASP A 94 -23.25 10.80 -6.00
CA ASP A 94 -22.36 9.63 -5.95
C ASP A 94 -21.00 9.92 -6.60
N ALA A 95 -20.99 10.64 -7.73
CA ALA A 95 -19.75 11.05 -8.39
C ALA A 95 -18.93 12.05 -7.55
N VAL A 96 -19.57 12.86 -6.71
CA VAL A 96 -18.86 13.72 -5.74
C VAL A 96 -18.17 12.88 -4.67
N LEU A 97 -18.82 11.82 -4.19
CA LEU A 97 -18.27 10.92 -3.18
C LEU A 97 -17.07 10.14 -3.74
N ASP A 98 -17.18 9.63 -4.96
CA ASP A 98 -16.08 8.96 -5.66
C ASP A 98 -14.89 9.92 -5.84
N GLU A 99 -15.15 11.13 -6.33
CA GLU A 99 -14.12 12.15 -6.52
C GLU A 99 -13.45 12.55 -5.20
N GLN A 100 -14.22 12.67 -4.11
CA GLN A 100 -13.70 12.94 -2.78
C GLN A 100 -12.79 11.81 -2.28
N ALA A 101 -13.19 10.55 -2.48
CA ALA A 101 -12.38 9.39 -2.11
C ALA A 101 -11.08 9.33 -2.91
N ASP A 102 -11.15 9.54 -4.23
CA ASP A 102 -9.98 9.57 -5.11
C ASP A 102 -9.02 10.72 -4.75
N ALA A 103 -9.56 11.90 -4.47
CA ALA A 103 -8.79 13.05 -4.04
C ALA A 103 -8.10 12.80 -2.69
N TYR A 104 -8.77 12.13 -1.75
CA TYR A 104 -8.19 11.74 -0.47
C TYR A 104 -7.07 10.70 -0.64
N ASN A 105 -7.29 9.67 -1.46
CA ASN A 105 -6.27 8.66 -1.77
C ASN A 105 -5.05 9.28 -2.47
N ALA A 106 -5.25 10.24 -3.37
CA ALA A 106 -4.16 10.98 -4.01
C ALA A 106 -3.34 11.81 -3.01
N LEU A 107 -4.00 12.34 -1.97
CA LEU A 107 -3.34 13.06 -0.89
C LEU A 107 -2.45 12.12 -0.06
N LEU A 108 -2.99 10.96 0.34
CA LEU A 108 -2.24 9.94 1.08
C LEU A 108 -1.04 9.42 0.27
N ALA A 109 -1.21 9.20 -1.03
CA ALA A 109 -0.12 8.74 -1.90
C ALA A 109 0.98 9.80 -2.12
N ARG A 110 0.67 11.08 -1.89
CA ARG A 110 1.62 12.18 -2.07
C ARG A 110 2.44 12.48 -0.82
N ALA A 111 1.89 12.18 0.37
CA ALA A 111 2.51 12.43 1.65
C ALA A 111 3.72 11.53 1.89
N GLU A 112 4.75 12.08 2.50
CA GLU A 112 5.89 11.34 3.04
C GLU A 112 5.46 10.55 4.28
N ASP A 113 4.70 11.18 5.18
CA ASP A 113 3.99 10.50 6.26
C ASP A 113 2.46 10.67 6.12
N PRO A 114 1.75 9.65 5.58
CA PRO A 114 0.29 9.68 5.47
C PRO A 114 -0.45 9.63 6.82
N SER A 115 0.25 9.53 7.95
CA SER A 115 -0.34 9.72 9.30
C SER A 115 -0.23 11.15 9.82
N ASP A 116 0.59 12.00 9.20
CA ASP A 116 0.74 13.39 9.64
C ASP A 116 -0.40 14.25 9.10
N THR A 117 -1.37 14.57 9.97
CA THR A 117 -2.51 15.42 9.64
C THR A 117 -2.07 16.80 9.14
N ASP A 118 -1.02 17.39 9.71
CA ASP A 118 -0.55 18.72 9.32
C ASP A 118 0.11 18.68 7.94
N GLU A 119 0.86 17.61 7.63
CA GLU A 119 1.38 17.36 6.28
C GLU A 119 0.26 17.23 5.26
N LEU A 120 -0.75 16.40 5.55
CA LEU A 120 -1.91 16.22 4.67
C LEU A 120 -2.66 17.54 4.43
N MET A 121 -2.82 18.36 5.47
CA MET A 121 -3.45 19.68 5.37
C MET A 121 -2.61 20.65 4.51
N ALA A 122 -1.28 20.62 4.64
CA ALA A 122 -0.38 21.42 3.81
C ALA A 122 -0.45 21.03 2.32
N LEU A 123 -0.68 19.75 2.02
CA LEU A 123 -0.82 19.23 0.66
C LEU A 123 -2.14 19.61 -0.04
N LEU A 124 -3.12 20.22 0.65
CA LEU A 124 -4.39 20.63 0.05
C LEU A 124 -4.22 21.64 -1.10
N ALA A 125 -3.22 22.53 -1.02
CA ALA A 125 -2.94 23.48 -2.10
C ALA A 125 -2.46 22.77 -3.38
N TRP A 126 -1.66 21.71 -3.23
CA TRP A 126 -1.26 20.86 -4.35
C TRP A 126 -2.47 20.10 -4.92
N LEU A 127 -3.31 19.54 -4.06
CA LEU A 127 -4.51 18.81 -4.47
C LEU A 127 -5.46 19.71 -5.27
N GLU A 128 -5.64 20.96 -4.85
CA GLU A 128 -6.43 21.96 -5.57
C GLU A 128 -5.90 22.19 -7.00
N ALA A 129 -4.60 22.43 -7.13
CA ALA A 129 -3.96 22.67 -8.43
C ALA A 129 -4.11 21.44 -9.35
N ARG A 130 -3.96 20.23 -8.79
CA ARG A 130 -4.15 18.97 -9.51
C ARG A 130 -5.59 18.80 -10.01
N LEU A 131 -6.59 19.05 -9.15
CA LEU A 131 -8.01 18.93 -9.50
C LEU A 131 -8.38 19.91 -10.62
N LYS A 132 -7.99 21.18 -10.49
CA LYS A 132 -8.20 22.21 -11.53
C LYS A 132 -7.60 21.80 -12.86
N LYS A 133 -6.35 21.31 -12.86
CA LYS A 133 -5.68 20.84 -14.08
C LYS A 133 -6.44 19.67 -14.73
N ARG A 134 -6.89 18.69 -13.94
CA ARG A 134 -7.60 17.50 -14.44
C ARG A 134 -8.97 17.86 -15.03
N LEU A 135 -9.72 18.74 -14.39
CA LEU A 135 -11.04 19.17 -14.87
C LEU A 135 -10.93 19.98 -16.17
N ARG A 136 -9.93 20.87 -16.27
CA ARG A 136 -9.66 21.60 -17.51
C ARG A 136 -9.29 20.65 -18.65
N ALA A 137 -8.41 19.67 -18.39
CA ALA A 137 -8.06 18.66 -19.40
C ALA A 137 -9.28 17.85 -19.85
N ALA A 138 -10.17 17.46 -18.93
CA ALA A 138 -11.40 16.75 -19.25
C ALA A 138 -12.41 17.61 -20.04
N ALA A 139 -12.41 18.93 -19.85
CA ALA A 139 -13.23 19.85 -20.63
C ALA A 139 -12.73 20.01 -22.08
N GLU A 140 -11.41 19.95 -22.30
CA GLU A 140 -10.78 20.04 -23.63
C GLU A 140 -10.87 18.73 -24.44
N GLU A 141 -11.14 17.59 -23.79
CA GLU A 141 -11.34 16.29 -24.45
C GLU A 141 -12.71 15.66 -24.10
N PRO A 142 -13.84 16.11 -24.71
CA PRO A 142 -15.19 15.65 -24.36
C PRO A 142 -15.54 14.18 -24.73
N GLY A 143 -14.54 13.34 -25.04
CA GLY A 143 -14.69 12.21 -25.95
C GLY A 143 -14.75 10.78 -25.38
N THR A 144 -14.63 10.53 -24.08
CA THR A 144 -14.51 9.14 -23.56
C THR A 144 -15.53 8.72 -22.49
N GLY A 145 -16.46 9.59 -22.10
CA GLY A 145 -17.48 9.30 -21.07
C GLY A 145 -18.65 8.40 -21.49
N LYS A 146 -18.63 7.78 -22.69
CA LYS A 146 -19.68 6.83 -23.13
C LYS A 146 -19.12 5.43 -23.33
N ARG A 147 -19.17 4.65 -22.25
CA ARG A 147 -19.24 3.17 -22.11
C ARG A 147 -18.92 2.93 -20.64
N GLN A 148 -19.88 2.67 -19.75
CA GLN A 148 -20.65 1.43 -19.60
C GLN A 148 -21.99 1.86 -18.94
N ALA A 149 -23.18 1.65 -19.52
CA ALA A 149 -23.88 0.39 -19.76
C ALA A 149 -23.96 -0.47 -18.49
#